data_AF-A0A3E4M094-F1
#
_entry.id   AF-A0A3E4M094-F1
#
_cell.length_a   1.000
_cell.length_b   1.000
_cell.length_c   1.000
_cell.angle_alpha   90.00
_cell.angle_beta   90.00
_cell.angle_gamma   90.00
#
_symmetry.space_group_name_H-M   'P 1'
#
loop_
_entity.id
_entity.type
_entity.pdbx_description
1 polymer ?
#
loop_
_entity_poly.entity_id
_entity_poly.type
_entity_poly.pdbx_seq_one_letter_code
_entity_poly.pdbx_strand_id
1 'polypeptide(L)'
;MNRKALILYIRDLRDLEIAARRIEKLYQEEKKDYEQVLDSLENGKFMSEIEEPIFGVLMGCGVCFLMGYFCNWLKKLVALQLWNYCFFGVAIFFWFMGIVFLFAVISGVLENSRKRDEAQKNNAREEKRIADNQELINQVKSNWKKKETYIQSEYRKVYELKKNYYDQNILAKPYRNLPALIYIYDYMSTSSASLSETLLHEHIDYGIKKIVERLDYIIKQNQAIIFNQHRQEARNQTMIDQNQKMLSTLRRTEANTEQTAQYAKLSANYSRTCAYFSMANYLEKNF
;
A
#
# COMPACT_ATOMS: atom_id res chain seq x y z
N MET A 1 15.93 -39.02 10.41
CA MET A 1 16.85 -37.90 10.12
C MET A 1 17.54 -37.42 11.39
N ASN A 2 18.85 -37.13 11.33
CA ASN A 2 19.67 -36.65 12.44
C ASN A 2 19.19 -35.27 12.96
N ARG A 3 19.25 -35.04 14.29
CA ARG A 3 18.80 -33.78 14.94
C ARG A 3 19.50 -32.53 14.42
N LYS A 4 20.83 -32.57 14.23
CA LYS A 4 21.57 -31.39 13.74
C LYS A 4 21.18 -31.03 12.30
N ALA A 5 21.03 -32.05 11.45
CA ALA A 5 20.52 -31.86 10.09
C ALA A 5 19.07 -31.34 10.08
N LEU A 6 18.23 -31.82 10.99
CA LEU A 6 16.86 -31.35 11.13
C LEU A 6 16.79 -29.88 11.58
N ILE A 7 17.59 -29.47 12.56
CA ILE A 7 17.65 -28.07 12.99
C ILE A 7 18.09 -27.17 11.83
N LEU A 8 19.10 -27.61 11.06
CA LEU A 8 19.55 -26.89 9.85
C LEU A 8 18.42 -26.75 8.82
N TYR A 9 17.69 -27.85 8.56
CA TYR A 9 16.53 -27.86 7.67
C TYR A 9 15.43 -26.88 8.13
N ILE A 10 15.05 -26.90 9.41
CA ILE A 10 13.96 -26.06 9.94
C ILE A 10 14.38 -24.60 9.91
N ARG A 11 15.63 -24.29 10.27
CA ARG A 11 16.17 -22.93 10.26
C ARG A 11 16.13 -22.32 8.88
N ASP A 12 16.71 -23.00 7.88
CA ASP A 12 16.74 -22.49 6.51
C ASP A 12 15.33 -22.25 5.98
N LEU A 13 14.40 -23.18 6.27
CA LEU A 13 13.01 -23.08 5.86
C LEU A 13 12.27 -21.92 6.55
N ARG A 14 12.48 -21.73 7.86
CA ARG A 14 11.97 -20.58 8.62
C ARG A 14 12.47 -19.26 8.01
N ASP A 15 13.75 -19.18 7.70
CA ASP A 15 14.38 -17.94 7.24
C ASP A 15 13.93 -17.60 5.81
N LEU A 16 13.73 -18.62 4.97
CA LEU A 16 13.10 -18.47 3.66
C LEU A 16 11.63 -18.04 3.74
N GLU A 17 10.86 -18.55 4.71
CA GLU A 17 9.48 -18.09 4.97
C GLU A 17 9.44 -16.61 5.36
N ILE A 18 10.36 -16.17 6.23
CA ILE A 18 10.50 -14.76 6.61
C ILE A 18 10.92 -13.92 5.40
N ALA A 19 11.87 -14.40 4.59
CA ALA A 19 12.29 -13.72 3.35
C ALA A 19 11.12 -13.54 2.38
N ALA A 20 10.29 -14.56 2.17
CA ALA A 20 9.12 -14.47 1.28
C ALA A 20 8.15 -13.38 1.76
N ARG A 21 7.82 -13.35 3.06
CA ARG A 21 6.96 -12.32 3.64
C ARG A 21 7.56 -10.92 3.51
N ARG A 22 8.88 -10.78 3.68
CA ARG A 22 9.55 -9.48 3.53
C ARG A 22 9.50 -8.98 2.09
N ILE A 23 9.72 -9.86 1.11
CA ILE A 23 9.63 -9.51 -0.31
C ILE A 23 8.21 -9.05 -0.66
N GLU A 24 7.20 -9.75 -0.15
CA GLU A 24 5.80 -9.36 -0.34
C GLU A 24 5.51 -7.99 0.28
N LYS A 25 5.96 -7.75 1.52
CA LYS A 25 5.82 -6.44 2.16
C LYS A 25 6.52 -5.33 1.38
N LEU A 26 7.75 -5.57 0.92
CA LEU A 26 8.52 -4.64 0.10
C LEU A 26 7.76 -4.31 -1.20
N TYR A 27 7.18 -5.32 -1.85
CA TYR A 27 6.35 -5.11 -3.04
C TYR A 27 5.17 -4.17 -2.76
N GLN A 28 4.45 -4.38 -1.66
CA GLN A 28 3.30 -3.54 -1.31
C GLN A 28 3.71 -2.11 -0.94
N GLU A 29 4.78 -1.94 -0.16
CA GLU A 29 5.35 -0.62 0.19
C GLU A 29 5.72 0.14 -1.08
N GLU A 30 6.48 -0.49 -1.98
CA GLU A 30 6.95 0.13 -3.22
C GLU A 30 5.85 0.38 -4.25
N LYS A 31 4.86 -0.51 -4.32
CA LYS A 31 3.69 -0.34 -5.20
C LYS A 31 2.86 0.86 -4.76
N LYS A 32 2.64 1.01 -3.45
CA LYS A 32 1.91 2.15 -2.89
C LYS A 32 2.62 3.46 -3.21
N ASP A 33 3.94 3.52 -3.01
CA ASP A 33 4.73 4.72 -3.30
C ASP A 33 4.68 5.06 -4.81
N TYR A 34 4.77 4.05 -5.67
CA TYR A 34 4.58 4.22 -7.12
C TYR A 34 3.20 4.77 -7.48
N GLU A 35 2.13 4.19 -6.92
CA GLU A 35 0.75 4.63 -7.19
C GLU A 35 0.53 6.08 -6.74
N GLN A 36 1.07 6.47 -5.57
CA GLN A 36 1.00 7.86 -5.08
C GLN A 36 1.75 8.84 -5.98
N VAL A 37 2.95 8.47 -6.44
CA VAL A 37 3.71 9.31 -7.37
C VAL A 37 2.97 9.42 -8.70
N LEU A 38 2.47 8.31 -9.24
CA LEU A 38 1.75 8.31 -10.50
C LEU A 38 0.47 9.15 -10.43
N ASP A 39 -0.32 9.00 -9.36
CA ASP A 39 -1.53 9.78 -9.11
C ASP A 39 -1.24 11.28 -9.09
N SER A 40 -0.17 11.71 -8.42
CA SER A 40 0.24 13.12 -8.37
C SER A 40 0.65 13.70 -9.75
N LEU A 41 1.09 12.83 -10.66
CA LEU A 41 1.53 13.22 -11.99
C LEU A 41 0.37 13.20 -12.99
N GLU A 42 -0.53 12.23 -12.91
CA GLU A 42 -1.65 12.04 -13.85
C GLU A 42 -2.89 12.86 -13.47
N ASN A 43 -3.22 12.94 -12.18
CA ASN A 43 -4.47 13.58 -11.76
C ASN A 43 -4.32 15.09 -11.64
N GLY A 44 -5.05 15.79 -12.49
CA GLY A 44 -5.15 17.24 -12.49
C GLY A 44 -6.11 17.76 -11.42
N LYS A 45 -5.74 18.82 -10.69
CA LYS A 45 -6.66 19.53 -9.77
C LYS A 45 -7.52 20.54 -10.54
N PHE A 46 -8.38 20.03 -11.43
CA PHE A 46 -9.30 20.85 -12.21
C PHE A 46 -10.38 21.48 -11.31
N MET A 47 -10.69 22.76 -11.54
CA MET A 47 -11.81 23.43 -10.90
C MET A 47 -13.09 23.24 -11.70
N SER A 48 -14.21 23.00 -11.00
CA SER A 48 -15.53 22.79 -11.61
C SER A 48 -16.03 24.05 -12.32
N GLU A 49 -16.66 23.87 -13.47
CA GLU A 49 -17.30 24.94 -14.22
C GLU A 49 -18.53 25.46 -13.45
N ILE A 50 -18.62 26.78 -13.25
CA ILE A 50 -19.69 27.40 -12.46
C ILE A 50 -20.87 27.69 -13.39
N GLU A 51 -22.01 27.03 -13.15
CA GLU A 51 -23.26 27.27 -13.89
C GLU A 51 -23.82 28.68 -13.62
N GLU A 52 -24.34 29.31 -14.67
CA GLU A 52 -24.80 30.69 -14.63
C GLU A 52 -26.20 30.80 -13.99
N PRO A 53 -26.41 31.65 -12.96
CA PRO A 53 -27.73 31.85 -12.35
C PRO A 53 -28.65 32.79 -13.16
N ILE A 54 -28.42 32.96 -14.47
CA ILE A 54 -29.08 34.00 -15.30
C ILE A 54 -30.60 33.89 -15.31
N PHE A 55 -31.14 32.66 -15.22
CA PHE A 55 -32.58 32.42 -15.37
C PHE A 55 -33.42 32.93 -14.20
N GLY A 56 -32.92 32.85 -12.96
CA GLY A 56 -33.63 33.37 -11.78
C GLY A 56 -33.62 34.91 -11.72
N VAL A 57 -32.59 35.53 -12.30
CA VAL A 57 -32.33 36.98 -12.25
C VAL A 57 -33.24 37.77 -13.18
N LEU A 58 -33.44 37.28 -14.42
CA LEU A 58 -34.36 37.92 -15.39
C LEU A 58 -35.81 37.92 -14.90
N MET A 59 -36.23 36.85 -14.21
CA MET A 59 -37.56 36.77 -13.64
C MET A 59 -37.76 37.71 -12.44
N GLY A 60 -36.78 37.81 -11.53
CA GLY A 60 -36.88 38.67 -10.34
C GLY A 60 -36.98 40.17 -10.66
N CYS A 61 -36.09 40.66 -11.53
CA CYS A 61 -36.12 42.08 -11.94
C CYS A 61 -37.42 42.43 -12.69
N GLY A 62 -37.87 41.56 -13.60
CA GLY A 62 -39.11 41.77 -14.35
C GLY A 62 -40.33 41.94 -13.44
N VAL A 63 -40.45 41.11 -12.39
CA VAL A 63 -41.57 41.17 -11.46
C VAL A 63 -41.57 42.47 -10.64
N CYS A 64 -40.43 42.94 -10.14
CA CYS A 64 -40.35 44.18 -9.38
C CYS A 64 -40.68 45.43 -10.23
N PHE A 65 -40.19 45.49 -11.47
CA PHE A 65 -40.52 46.60 -12.38
C PHE A 65 -41.99 46.58 -12.80
N LEU A 66 -42.56 45.41 -13.13
CA LEU A 66 -43.97 45.28 -13.46
C LEU A 66 -44.88 45.64 -12.28
N MET A 67 -44.52 45.26 -11.06
CA MET A 67 -45.28 45.61 -9.85
C MET A 67 -45.24 47.11 -9.57
N GLY A 68 -44.09 47.77 -9.76
CA GLY A 68 -43.98 49.23 -9.66
C GLY A 68 -44.86 49.96 -10.69
N TYR A 69 -44.88 49.50 -11.94
CA TYR A 69 -45.78 50.02 -12.97
C TYR A 69 -47.26 49.77 -12.66
N PHE A 70 -47.59 48.59 -12.13
CA PHE A 70 -48.94 48.23 -11.71
C PHE A 70 -49.45 49.12 -10.57
N CYS A 71 -48.63 49.38 -9.54
CA CYS A 71 -48.95 50.34 -8.48
C CYS A 71 -49.16 51.77 -9.02
N ASN A 72 -48.37 52.19 -10.01
CA ASN A 72 -48.51 53.50 -10.64
C ASN A 72 -49.76 53.60 -11.54
N TRP A 73 -50.21 52.49 -12.13
CA TRP A 73 -51.48 52.39 -12.86
C TRP A 73 -52.69 52.41 -11.91
N LEU A 74 -52.64 51.66 -10.79
CA LEU A 74 -53.67 51.66 -9.74
C LEU A 74 -53.92 53.07 -9.16
N LYS A 75 -52.88 53.90 -9.06
CA LYS A 75 -52.97 55.31 -8.66
C LYS A 75 -53.92 56.13 -9.55
N LYS A 76 -54.07 55.80 -10.83
CA LYS A 76 -54.99 56.50 -11.75
C LYS A 76 -56.47 56.16 -11.51
N LEU A 77 -56.78 55.07 -10.80
CA LEU A 77 -58.15 54.60 -10.54
C LEU A 77 -58.76 55.15 -9.23
N VAL A 78 -57.96 55.64 -8.27
CA VAL A 78 -58.43 56.05 -6.93
C VAL A 78 -58.17 57.55 -6.70
N ALA A 79 -59.24 58.35 -6.66
CA ALA A 79 -59.19 59.82 -6.57
C ALA A 79 -59.30 60.36 -5.13
N LEU A 80 -58.36 59.98 -4.25
CA LEU A 80 -58.28 60.49 -2.86
C LEU A 80 -56.86 61.00 -2.55
N GLN A 81 -56.73 62.28 -2.17
CA GLN A 81 -55.43 62.96 -1.97
C GLN A 81 -54.52 62.30 -0.90
N LEU A 82 -55.08 61.67 0.14
CA LEU A 82 -54.31 60.97 1.16
C LEU A 82 -53.67 59.66 0.66
N TRP A 83 -54.30 58.99 -0.32
CA TRP A 83 -53.75 57.78 -0.92
C TRP A 83 -52.56 58.07 -1.84
N ASN A 84 -52.53 59.24 -2.49
CA ASN A 84 -51.44 59.61 -3.40
C ASN A 84 -50.04 59.58 -2.78
N TYR A 85 -49.89 59.96 -1.50
CA TYR A 85 -48.59 59.92 -0.80
C TYR A 85 -48.18 58.49 -0.41
N CYS A 86 -49.14 57.64 -0.03
CA CYS A 86 -48.90 56.25 0.33
C CYS A 86 -48.45 55.43 -0.89
N PHE A 87 -49.11 55.59 -2.04
CA PHE A 87 -48.71 54.94 -3.30
C PHE A 87 -47.35 55.45 -3.82
N PHE A 88 -47.03 56.73 -3.60
CA PHE A 88 -45.74 57.29 -3.99
C PHE A 88 -44.59 56.72 -3.15
N GLY A 89 -44.78 56.58 -1.84
CA GLY A 89 -43.80 55.93 -0.94
C GLY A 89 -43.56 54.47 -1.29
N VAL A 90 -44.62 53.70 -1.57
CA VAL A 90 -44.53 52.30 -1.99
C VAL A 90 -43.80 52.16 -3.34
N ALA A 91 -44.10 53.03 -4.31
CA ALA A 91 -43.43 53.01 -5.61
C ALA A 91 -41.93 53.30 -5.49
N ILE A 92 -41.53 54.29 -4.68
CA ILE A 92 -40.11 54.61 -4.44
C ILE A 92 -39.40 53.45 -3.74
N PHE A 93 -40.05 52.80 -2.77
CA PHE A 93 -39.50 51.64 -2.07
C PHE A 93 -39.21 50.48 -3.03
N PHE A 94 -40.16 50.14 -3.92
CA PHE A 94 -39.93 49.10 -4.94
C PHE A 94 -38.84 49.49 -5.94
N TRP A 95 -38.71 50.77 -6.28
CA TRP A 95 -37.64 51.26 -7.15
C TRP A 95 -36.27 51.14 -6.49
N PHE A 96 -36.17 51.51 -5.20
CA PHE A 96 -34.94 51.35 -4.41
C PHE A 96 -34.57 49.87 -4.21
N MET A 97 -35.53 49.01 -3.90
CA MET A 97 -35.32 47.55 -3.81
C MET A 97 -34.84 46.97 -5.15
N GLY A 98 -35.39 47.44 -6.27
CA GLY A 98 -34.91 47.07 -7.60
C GLY A 98 -33.44 47.45 -7.84
N ILE A 99 -33.04 48.66 -7.42
CA ILE A 99 -31.64 49.13 -7.53
C ILE A 99 -30.70 48.32 -6.63
N VAL A 100 -31.06 48.08 -5.37
CA VAL A 100 -30.25 47.26 -4.45
C VAL A 100 -30.10 45.83 -4.96
N PHE A 101 -31.17 45.25 -5.51
CA PHE A 101 -31.13 43.93 -6.12
C PHE A 101 -30.21 43.91 -7.35
N LEU A 102 -30.25 44.94 -8.21
CA LEU A 102 -29.32 45.07 -9.34
C LEU A 102 -27.85 45.14 -8.88
N PHE A 103 -27.54 45.89 -7.82
CA PHE A 103 -26.18 45.94 -7.27
C PHE A 103 -25.73 44.58 -6.72
N ALA A 104 -26.60 43.86 -6.01
CA ALA A 104 -26.31 42.51 -5.51
C ALA A 104 -26.04 41.52 -6.67
N VAL A 105 -26.83 41.61 -7.74
CA VAL A 105 -26.64 40.80 -8.96
C VAL A 105 -25.33 41.13 -9.66
N ILE A 106 -25.03 42.41 -9.90
CA ILE A 106 -23.78 42.84 -10.55
C ILE A 106 -22.57 42.37 -9.73
N SER A 107 -22.64 42.47 -8.41
CA SER A 107 -21.59 42.00 -7.51
C SER A 107 -21.39 40.48 -7.61
N GLY A 108 -22.48 39.71 -7.63
CA GLY A 108 -22.43 38.25 -7.82
C GLY A 108 -21.92 37.83 -9.21
N VAL A 109 -22.30 38.54 -10.27
CA VAL A 109 -21.81 38.30 -11.65
C VAL A 109 -20.31 38.59 -11.76
N LEU A 110 -19.83 39.68 -11.13
CA LEU A 110 -18.40 40.02 -11.08
C LEU A 110 -17.59 39.00 -10.26
N GLU A 111 -18.16 38.46 -9.19
CA GLU A 111 -17.50 37.42 -8.40
C GLU A 111 -17.42 36.10 -9.18
N ASN A 112 -18.52 35.70 -9.83
CA ASN A 112 -18.55 34.50 -10.67
C ASN A 112 -17.65 34.63 -11.90
N SER A 113 -17.54 35.82 -12.52
CA SER A 113 -16.60 36.03 -13.64
C SER A 113 -15.14 35.90 -13.19
N ARG A 114 -14.79 36.44 -12.02
CA ARG A 114 -13.46 36.29 -11.43
C ARG A 114 -13.13 34.82 -11.13
N LYS A 115 -14.06 34.10 -10.49
CA LYS A 115 -13.91 32.67 -10.20
C LYS A 115 -13.77 31.84 -11.47
N ARG A 116 -14.48 32.18 -12.55
CA ARG A 116 -14.34 31.54 -13.87
C ARG A 116 -12.97 31.80 -14.50
N ASP A 117 -12.48 33.04 -14.48
CA ASP A 117 -11.15 33.38 -14.99
C ASP A 117 -10.03 32.66 -14.20
N GLU A 118 -10.18 32.58 -12.88
CA GLU A 118 -9.28 31.78 -12.02
C GLU A 118 -9.35 30.28 -12.34
N ALA A 119 -10.55 29.72 -12.51
CA ALA A 119 -10.76 28.33 -12.92
C ALA A 119 -10.12 28.02 -14.27
N GLN A 120 -10.33 28.88 -15.27
CA GLN A 120 -9.78 28.72 -16.61
C GLN A 120 -8.26 28.80 -16.61
N LYS A 121 -7.67 29.75 -15.88
CA LYS A 121 -6.21 29.87 -15.73
C LYS A 121 -5.60 28.67 -15.02
N ASN A 122 -6.26 28.14 -13.98
CA ASN A 122 -5.79 26.94 -13.29
C ASN A 122 -5.87 25.70 -14.19
N ASN A 123 -7.00 25.49 -14.85
CA ASN A 123 -7.19 24.34 -15.75
C ASN A 123 -6.18 24.36 -16.91
N ALA A 124 -5.92 25.52 -17.52
CA ALA A 124 -4.91 25.65 -18.57
C ALA A 124 -3.47 25.42 -18.06
N ARG A 125 -3.16 25.85 -16.83
CA ARG A 125 -1.86 25.52 -16.19
C ARG A 125 -1.73 24.03 -15.93
N GLU A 126 -2.82 23.40 -15.49
CA GLU A 126 -2.83 21.98 -15.15
C GLU A 126 -2.74 21.09 -16.39
N GLU A 127 -3.42 21.44 -17.49
CA GLU A 127 -3.27 20.78 -18.79
C GLU A 127 -1.83 20.84 -19.28
N LYS A 128 -1.19 22.02 -19.19
CA LYS A 128 0.21 22.18 -19.56
C LYS A 128 1.14 21.34 -18.67
N ARG A 129 0.91 21.34 -17.35
CA ARG A 129 1.67 20.51 -16.40
C ARG A 129 1.57 19.03 -16.74
N ILE A 130 0.36 18.54 -17.05
CA ILE A 130 0.14 17.13 -17.41
C ILE A 130 0.86 16.79 -18.71
N ALA A 131 0.78 17.66 -19.72
CA ALA A 131 1.48 17.47 -20.99
C ALA A 131 3.01 17.45 -20.80
N ASP A 132 3.57 18.38 -20.01
CA ASP A 132 4.99 18.45 -19.70
C ASP A 132 5.45 17.23 -18.86
N ASN A 133 4.58 16.69 -18.01
CA ASN A 133 4.85 15.51 -17.18
C ASN A 133 4.83 14.19 -17.94
N GLN A 134 4.44 14.16 -19.21
CA GLN A 134 4.28 12.89 -19.95
C GLN A 134 5.58 12.08 -20.01
N GLU A 135 6.73 12.74 -20.20
CA GLU A 135 8.03 12.06 -20.17
C GLU A 135 8.33 11.49 -18.79
N LEU A 136 8.08 12.26 -17.73
CA LEU A 136 8.29 11.83 -16.35
C LEU A 136 7.38 10.65 -15.99
N ILE A 137 6.11 10.66 -16.40
CA ILE A 137 5.16 9.55 -16.23
C ILE A 137 5.72 8.29 -16.90
N ASN A 138 6.21 8.40 -18.14
CA ASN A 138 6.80 7.27 -18.86
C ASN A 138 8.05 6.74 -18.15
N GLN A 139 8.90 7.62 -17.62
CA GLN A 139 10.08 7.24 -16.84
C GLN A 139 9.69 6.53 -15.53
N VAL A 140 8.71 7.06 -14.79
CA VAL A 140 8.19 6.45 -13.54
C VAL A 140 7.61 5.07 -13.82
N LYS A 141 6.77 4.92 -14.85
CA LYS A 141 6.22 3.62 -15.29
C LYS A 141 7.31 2.63 -15.68
N SER A 142 8.31 3.07 -16.43
CA SER A 142 9.44 2.23 -16.85
C SER A 142 10.30 1.78 -15.65
N ASN A 143 10.59 2.68 -14.73
CA ASN A 143 11.36 2.39 -13.52
C ASN A 143 10.60 1.43 -12.60
N TRP A 144 9.29 1.65 -12.41
CA TRP A 144 8.43 0.72 -11.69
C TRP A 144 8.46 -0.68 -12.34
N LYS A 145 8.34 -0.76 -13.67
CA LYS A 145 8.35 -2.06 -14.36
C LYS A 145 9.64 -2.84 -14.13
N LYS A 146 10.80 -2.16 -14.17
CA LYS A 146 12.11 -2.76 -13.86
C LYS A 146 12.16 -3.26 -12.42
N LYS A 147 11.66 -2.45 -11.48
CA LYS A 147 11.63 -2.77 -10.05
C LYS A 147 10.70 -3.93 -9.72
N GLU A 148 9.49 -3.92 -10.28
CA GLU A 148 8.51 -5.01 -10.18
C GLU A 148 9.13 -6.31 -10.68
N THR A 149 9.76 -6.29 -11.86
CA THR A 149 10.40 -7.48 -12.45
C THR A 149 11.51 -8.02 -11.54
N TYR A 150 12.33 -7.14 -10.97
CA TYR A 150 13.36 -7.52 -10.02
C TYR A 150 12.75 -8.18 -8.76
N ILE A 151 11.79 -7.54 -8.11
CA ILE A 151 11.13 -8.04 -6.89
C ILE A 151 10.46 -9.40 -7.17
N GLN A 152 9.76 -9.54 -8.29
CA GLN A 152 9.16 -10.81 -8.73
C GLN A 152 10.21 -11.91 -8.94
N SER A 153 11.35 -11.57 -9.53
CA SER A 153 12.45 -12.52 -9.73
C SER A 153 13.05 -12.99 -8.40
N GLU A 154 13.21 -12.09 -7.43
CA GLU A 154 13.68 -12.42 -6.09
C GLU A 154 12.66 -13.28 -5.33
N TYR A 155 11.37 -12.94 -5.42
CA TYR A 155 10.30 -13.76 -4.83
C TYR A 155 10.32 -15.18 -5.39
N ARG A 156 10.49 -15.32 -6.71
CA ARG A 156 10.56 -16.63 -7.37
C ARG A 156 11.76 -17.44 -6.88
N LYS A 157 12.94 -16.82 -6.70
CA LYS A 157 14.11 -17.51 -6.13
C LYS A 157 13.80 -18.10 -4.75
N VAL A 158 13.21 -17.31 -3.85
CA VAL A 158 12.81 -17.77 -2.52
C VAL A 158 11.76 -18.86 -2.60
N TYR A 159 10.76 -18.69 -3.45
CA TYR A 159 9.69 -19.66 -3.64
C TYR A 159 10.24 -21.03 -4.07
N GLU A 160 11.12 -21.06 -5.07
CA GLU A 160 11.76 -22.31 -5.53
C GLU A 160 12.61 -22.96 -4.43
N LEU A 161 13.37 -22.16 -3.66
CA LEU A 161 14.11 -22.68 -2.51
C LEU A 161 13.19 -23.31 -1.48
N LYS A 162 12.15 -22.59 -1.03
CA LYS A 162 11.15 -23.10 -0.08
C LYS A 162 10.51 -24.39 -0.57
N LYS A 163 10.09 -24.42 -1.84
CA LYS A 163 9.51 -25.60 -2.48
C LYS A 163 10.47 -26.79 -2.40
N ASN A 164 11.75 -26.60 -2.73
CA ASN A 164 12.76 -27.65 -2.64
C ASN A 164 12.97 -28.18 -1.20
N TYR A 165 12.79 -27.36 -0.17
CA TYR A 165 12.76 -27.84 1.22
C TYR A 165 11.50 -28.66 1.50
N TYR A 166 10.31 -28.12 1.21
CA TYR A 166 9.04 -28.80 1.46
C TYR A 166 8.87 -30.12 0.71
N ASP A 167 9.46 -30.24 -0.48
CA ASP A 167 9.45 -31.45 -1.31
C ASP A 167 10.28 -32.60 -0.68
N GLN A 168 11.13 -32.32 0.32
CA GLN A 168 11.80 -33.38 1.10
C GLN A 168 10.86 -34.09 2.07
N ASN A 169 9.64 -33.60 2.26
CA ASN A 169 8.58 -34.22 3.06
C ASN A 169 8.96 -34.55 4.52
N ILE A 170 9.92 -33.81 5.09
CA ILE A 170 10.41 -34.01 6.47
C ILE A 170 9.37 -33.57 7.52
N LEU A 171 8.69 -32.43 7.28
CA LEU A 171 7.63 -31.93 8.16
C LEU A 171 6.26 -32.28 7.59
N ALA A 172 5.33 -32.72 8.44
CA ALA A 172 3.94 -32.94 8.05
C ALA A 172 3.27 -31.62 7.62
N LYS A 173 2.31 -31.70 6.69
CA LYS A 173 1.64 -30.53 6.10
C LYS A 173 1.12 -29.49 7.12
N PRO A 174 0.49 -29.88 8.25
CA PRO A 174 0.00 -28.92 9.24
C PRO A 174 1.09 -28.01 9.82
N TYR A 175 2.35 -28.46 9.84
CA TYR A 175 3.49 -27.73 10.42
C TYR A 175 4.31 -26.97 9.37
N ARG A 176 3.85 -26.93 8.12
CA ARG A 176 4.50 -26.20 7.01
C ARG A 176 4.03 -24.74 6.96
N ASN A 177 4.18 -24.04 8.07
CA ASN A 177 3.82 -22.63 8.19
C ASN A 177 4.82 -21.91 9.10
N LEU A 178 4.96 -20.60 8.92
CA LEU A 178 5.95 -19.81 9.65
C LEU A 178 5.83 -19.92 11.17
N PRO A 179 4.65 -19.79 11.81
CA PRO A 179 4.51 -19.96 13.25
C PRO A 179 5.03 -21.30 13.78
N ALA A 180 4.69 -22.40 13.10
CA ALA A 180 5.17 -23.73 13.45
C ALA A 180 6.69 -23.83 13.29
N LEU A 181 7.25 -23.30 12.20
CA LEU A 181 8.70 -23.33 11.96
C LEU A 181 9.49 -22.53 13.01
N ILE A 182 8.98 -21.35 13.40
CA ILE A 182 9.56 -20.55 14.48
C ILE A 182 9.54 -21.36 15.78
N TYR A 183 8.38 -21.90 16.16
CA TYR A 183 8.24 -22.65 17.40
C TYR A 183 9.16 -23.88 17.43
N ILE A 184 9.12 -24.72 16.38
CA ILE A 184 9.91 -25.95 16.31
C ILE A 184 11.41 -25.60 16.34
N TYR A 185 11.85 -24.57 15.59
CA TYR A 185 13.24 -24.16 15.63
C TYR A 185 13.65 -23.66 17.02
N ASP A 186 12.90 -22.75 17.62
CA ASP A 186 13.24 -22.15 18.91
C ASP A 186 13.28 -23.22 20.01
N TYR A 187 12.29 -24.11 20.04
CA TYR A 187 12.24 -25.19 21.01
C TYR A 187 13.36 -26.23 20.78
N MET A 188 13.55 -26.70 19.55
CA MET A 188 14.58 -27.72 19.27
C MET A 188 16.00 -27.15 19.33
N SER A 189 16.22 -25.86 19.08
CA SER A 189 17.56 -25.27 19.19
C SER A 189 17.99 -25.05 20.65
N THR A 190 17.03 -24.88 21.57
CA THR A 190 17.28 -24.60 22.98
C THR A 190 17.08 -25.81 23.91
N SER A 191 16.38 -26.85 23.48
CA SER A 191 16.14 -28.07 24.26
C SER A 191 16.82 -29.29 23.63
N SER A 192 16.97 -30.38 24.39
CA SER A 192 17.42 -31.68 23.87
C SER A 192 16.30 -32.48 23.18
N ALA A 193 15.09 -31.91 23.04
CA ALA A 193 13.93 -32.62 22.54
C ALA A 193 14.11 -33.09 21.09
N SER A 194 13.54 -34.25 20.80
CA SER A 194 13.34 -34.80 19.47
C SER A 194 12.20 -34.08 18.74
N LEU A 195 12.12 -34.28 17.42
CA LEU A 195 10.99 -33.77 16.63
C LEU A 195 9.66 -34.34 17.16
N SER A 196 9.62 -35.62 17.49
CA SER A 196 8.40 -36.27 17.98
C SER A 196 7.90 -35.63 19.27
N GLU A 197 8.80 -35.36 20.22
CA GLU A 197 8.46 -34.68 21.49
C GLU A 197 8.02 -33.23 21.24
N THR A 198 8.68 -32.54 20.30
CA THR A 198 8.32 -31.17 19.93
C THR A 198 6.94 -31.08 19.25
N LEU A 199 6.56 -32.11 18.50
CA LEU A 199 5.27 -32.18 17.79
C LEU A 199 4.12 -32.71 18.67
N LEU A 200 4.35 -33.00 19.96
CA LEU A 200 3.27 -33.38 20.87
C LEU A 200 2.19 -32.27 20.90
N HIS A 201 0.95 -32.68 20.63
CA HIS A 201 -0.15 -31.79 20.26
C HIS A 201 -0.37 -30.63 21.23
N GLU A 202 -0.33 -30.88 22.54
CA GLU A 202 -0.53 -29.84 23.55
C GLU A 202 0.59 -28.78 23.54
N HIS A 203 1.84 -29.22 23.41
CA HIS A 203 2.99 -28.32 23.37
C HIS A 203 3.00 -27.49 22.08
N ILE A 204 2.69 -28.12 20.95
CA ILE A 204 2.76 -27.46 19.65
C ILE A 204 1.58 -26.51 19.41
N ASP A 205 0.36 -26.86 19.80
CA ASP A 205 -0.80 -25.98 19.60
C ASP A 205 -0.70 -24.74 20.50
N TYR A 206 -0.34 -24.94 21.76
CA TYR A 206 -0.10 -23.84 22.69
C TYR A 206 1.09 -22.97 22.26
N GLY A 207 2.18 -23.60 21.81
CA GLY A 207 3.36 -22.94 21.28
C GLY A 207 3.06 -22.09 20.05
N ILE A 208 2.41 -22.68 19.05
CA ILE A 208 1.99 -22.00 17.82
C ILE A 208 1.05 -20.84 18.15
N LYS A 209 0.05 -21.04 19.03
CA LYS A 209 -0.88 -19.98 19.43
C LYS A 209 -0.13 -18.78 20.02
N LYS A 210 0.82 -19.03 20.93
CA LYS A 210 1.67 -17.98 21.49
C LYS A 210 2.49 -17.25 20.43
N ILE A 211 2.99 -17.95 19.41
CA ILE A 211 3.72 -17.34 18.32
C ILE A 211 2.79 -16.51 17.44
N VAL A 212 1.59 -17.01 17.12
CA VAL A 212 0.57 -16.30 16.33
C VAL A 212 0.18 -14.99 16.99
N GLU A 213 -0.07 -14.99 18.30
CA GLU A 213 -0.41 -13.78 19.07
C GLU A 213 0.68 -12.68 19.02
N ARG A 214 1.92 -13.06 18.72
CA ARG A 214 3.10 -12.19 18.72
C ARG A 214 3.76 -12.09 17.35
N LEU A 215 3.17 -12.67 16.32
CA LEU A 215 3.88 -13.00 15.09
C LEU A 215 4.44 -11.76 14.42
N ASP A 216 3.64 -10.69 14.37
CA ASP A 216 4.05 -9.40 13.80
C ASP A 216 5.19 -8.77 14.59
N TYR A 217 5.19 -8.91 15.92
CA TYR A 217 6.27 -8.44 16.78
C TYR A 217 7.56 -9.26 16.59
N ILE A 218 7.44 -10.59 16.56
CA ILE A 218 8.57 -11.52 16.32
C ILE A 218 9.18 -11.25 14.95
N ILE A 219 8.35 -11.08 13.92
CA ILE A 219 8.83 -10.71 12.59
C ILE A 219 9.51 -9.34 12.66
N LYS A 220 8.88 -8.32 13.25
CA LYS A 220 9.45 -6.97 13.29
C LYS A 220 10.79 -6.88 14.04
N GLN A 221 10.93 -7.53 15.19
CA GLN A 221 12.16 -7.49 16.00
C GLN A 221 13.22 -8.49 15.53
N ASN A 222 12.84 -9.73 15.27
CA ASN A 222 13.81 -10.80 15.05
C ASN A 222 14.20 -10.94 13.57
N GLN A 223 13.45 -10.36 12.62
CA GLN A 223 13.78 -10.47 11.20
C GLN A 223 15.15 -9.87 10.86
N ALA A 224 15.48 -8.70 11.40
CA ALA A 224 16.79 -8.08 11.16
C ALA A 224 17.91 -8.94 11.75
N ILE A 225 17.71 -9.48 12.96
CA ILE A 225 18.67 -10.37 13.62
C ILE A 225 18.84 -11.67 12.81
N ILE A 226 17.73 -12.29 12.40
CA ILE A 226 17.70 -13.54 11.64
C ILE A 226 18.41 -13.38 10.30
N PHE A 227 18.10 -12.33 9.53
CA PHE A 227 18.78 -12.08 8.27
C PHE A 227 20.26 -11.78 8.49
N ASN A 228 20.62 -10.90 9.42
CA ASN A 228 22.02 -10.60 9.70
C ASN A 228 22.81 -11.86 10.10
N GLN A 229 22.22 -12.72 10.93
CA GLN A 229 22.83 -13.97 11.34
C GLN A 229 23.02 -14.93 10.16
N HIS A 230 21.99 -15.16 9.35
CA HIS A 230 22.08 -16.04 8.18
C HIS A 230 23.07 -15.51 7.12
N ARG A 231 23.17 -14.19 6.99
CA ARG A 231 24.16 -13.54 6.13
C ARG A 231 25.58 -13.68 6.66
N GLN A 232 25.77 -13.50 7.97
CA GLN A 232 27.06 -13.70 8.61
C GLN A 232 27.52 -15.15 8.43
N GLU A 233 26.62 -16.11 8.58
CA GLU A 233 26.89 -17.52 8.28
C GLU A 233 27.20 -17.74 6.79
N ALA A 234 26.43 -17.14 5.89
CA ALA A 234 26.64 -17.24 4.45
C ALA A 234 27.98 -16.62 3.98
N ARG A 235 28.57 -15.74 4.80
CA ARG A 235 29.90 -15.16 4.59
C ARG A 235 31.00 -15.90 5.37
N ASN A 236 30.63 -16.70 6.36
CA ASN A 236 31.55 -17.46 7.19
C ASN A 236 31.82 -18.82 6.55
N GLN A 237 32.84 -18.87 5.69
CA GLN A 237 33.22 -20.09 4.98
C GLN A 237 33.48 -21.27 5.92
N THR A 238 34.07 -21.01 7.10
CA THR A 238 34.31 -22.05 8.11
C THR A 238 33.01 -22.70 8.60
N MET A 239 31.96 -21.91 8.87
CA MET A 239 30.67 -22.47 9.29
C MET A 239 29.99 -23.24 8.16
N ILE A 240 30.07 -22.74 6.93
CA ILE A 240 29.57 -23.44 5.74
C ILE A 240 30.28 -24.79 5.59
N ASP A 241 31.61 -24.80 5.65
CA ASP A 241 32.43 -26.01 5.50
C ASP A 241 32.14 -27.01 6.62
N GLN A 242 31.95 -26.56 7.86
CA GLN A 242 31.56 -27.41 8.98
C GLN A 242 30.19 -28.06 8.76
N ASN A 243 29.19 -27.29 8.35
CA ASN A 243 27.84 -27.81 8.08
C ASN A 243 27.81 -28.75 6.88
N GLN A 244 28.54 -28.42 5.81
CA GLN A 244 28.70 -29.29 4.65
C GLN A 244 29.41 -30.59 4.99
N LYS A 245 30.50 -30.51 5.78
CA LYS A 245 31.21 -31.69 6.27
C LYS A 245 30.29 -32.56 7.12
N MET A 246 29.53 -31.97 8.04
CA MET A 246 28.54 -32.69 8.85
C MET A 246 27.55 -33.45 7.96
N LEU A 247 26.93 -32.80 6.98
CA LEU A 247 25.97 -33.44 6.07
C LEU A 247 26.63 -34.53 5.21
N SER A 248 27.86 -34.31 4.76
CA SER A 248 28.62 -35.29 3.99
C SER A 248 28.96 -36.54 4.81
N THR A 249 29.29 -36.37 6.09
CA THR A 249 29.54 -37.48 7.02
C THR A 249 28.26 -38.26 7.24
N LEU A 250 27.14 -37.59 7.55
CA LEU A 250 25.83 -38.24 7.73
C LEU A 250 25.46 -39.05 6.48
N ARG A 251 25.63 -38.48 5.28
CA ARG A 251 25.38 -39.18 4.01
C ARG A 251 26.28 -40.42 3.83
N ARG A 252 27.53 -40.39 4.28
CA ARG A 252 28.47 -41.51 4.14
C ARG A 252 28.25 -42.61 5.17
N THR A 253 27.78 -42.28 6.35
CA THR A 253 27.57 -43.23 7.46
C THR A 253 26.16 -43.80 7.49
N GLU A 254 25.23 -43.23 6.72
CA GLU A 254 23.85 -43.66 6.67
C GLU A 254 23.68 -44.88 5.75
N ALA A 255 23.17 -45.97 6.32
CA ALA A 255 22.90 -47.20 5.57
C ALA A 255 21.58 -47.12 4.80
N ASN A 256 20.63 -46.30 5.27
CA ASN A 256 19.35 -46.13 4.61
C ASN A 256 19.48 -45.24 3.36
N THR A 257 19.17 -45.78 2.19
CA THR A 257 19.29 -45.09 0.90
C THR A 257 18.38 -43.86 0.78
N GLU A 258 17.20 -43.88 1.40
CA GLU A 258 16.28 -42.75 1.43
C GLU A 258 16.83 -41.60 2.29
N GLN A 259 17.33 -41.90 3.49
CA GLN A 259 17.93 -40.88 4.36
C GLN A 259 19.22 -40.30 3.76
N THR A 260 20.02 -41.14 3.09
CA THR A 260 21.17 -40.69 2.29
C THR A 260 20.77 -39.69 1.21
N ALA A 261 19.67 -39.95 0.49
CA ALA A 261 19.13 -39.03 -0.50
C ALA A 261 18.59 -37.73 0.14
N GLN A 262 17.97 -37.81 1.32
CA GLN A 262 17.53 -36.63 2.08
C GLN A 262 18.73 -35.75 2.48
N TYR A 263 19.81 -36.31 3.03
CA TYR A 263 21.01 -35.53 3.37
C TYR A 263 21.67 -34.89 2.15
N ALA A 264 21.68 -35.56 1.00
CA ALA A 264 22.18 -34.99 -0.25
C ALA A 264 21.33 -33.80 -0.72
N LYS A 265 20.00 -33.93 -0.69
CA LYS A 265 19.08 -32.83 -1.01
C LYS A 265 19.24 -31.66 -0.05
N LEU A 266 19.34 -31.93 1.25
CA LEU A 266 19.55 -30.90 2.27
C LEU A 266 20.87 -30.16 2.07
N SER A 267 21.97 -30.86 1.78
CA SER A 267 23.27 -30.23 1.49
C SER A 267 23.21 -29.30 0.27
N ALA A 268 22.57 -29.74 -0.82
CA ALA A 268 22.39 -28.92 -2.01
C ALA A 268 21.50 -27.70 -1.75
N ASN A 269 20.39 -27.89 -1.02
CA ASN A 269 19.49 -26.81 -0.65
C ASN A 269 20.18 -25.81 0.29
N TYR A 270 20.92 -26.28 1.29
CA TYR A 270 21.68 -25.44 2.22
C TYR A 270 22.69 -24.55 1.47
N SER A 271 23.46 -25.12 0.54
CA SER A 271 24.37 -24.33 -0.32
C SER A 271 23.65 -23.21 -1.07
N ARG A 272 22.50 -23.52 -1.68
CA ARG A 272 21.73 -22.55 -2.46
C ARG A 272 21.12 -21.47 -1.57
N THR A 273 20.64 -21.85 -0.38
CA THR A 273 20.12 -20.92 0.63
C THR A 273 21.21 -19.96 1.11
N CYS A 274 22.39 -20.46 1.45
CA CYS A 274 23.54 -19.60 1.80
C CYS A 274 23.92 -18.67 0.66
N ALA A 275 23.99 -19.18 -0.59
CA ALA A 275 24.30 -18.34 -1.75
C ALA A 275 23.27 -17.21 -1.92
N TYR A 276 21.98 -17.52 -1.81
CA TYR A 276 20.91 -16.53 -1.87
C TYR A 276 21.06 -15.46 -0.78
N PHE A 277 21.16 -15.85 0.49
CA PHE A 277 21.25 -14.90 1.59
C PHE A 277 22.55 -14.07 1.57
N SER A 278 23.64 -14.60 1.01
CA SER A 278 24.89 -13.82 0.84
C SER A 278 24.67 -12.54 0.01
N MET A 279 23.74 -12.60 -0.96
CA MET A 279 23.45 -11.56 -1.95
C MET A 279 22.19 -10.74 -1.64
N ALA A 280 21.32 -11.20 -0.74
CA ALA A 280 20.01 -10.62 -0.46
C ALA A 280 20.03 -9.32 0.39
N ASN A 281 20.89 -8.36 0.04
CA ASN A 281 21.06 -7.08 0.76
C ASN A 281 19.76 -6.24 0.81
N TYR A 282 18.91 -6.39 -0.20
CA TYR A 282 17.66 -5.63 -0.31
C TYR A 282 16.65 -5.99 0.79
N LEU A 283 16.82 -7.14 1.46
CA LEU A 283 16.00 -7.52 2.62
C LEU A 283 16.34 -6.71 3.88
N GLU A 284 17.51 -6.07 3.93
CA GLU A 284 17.96 -5.23 5.06
C GLU A 284 17.40 -3.82 5.02
N LYS A 285 16.97 -3.32 3.85
CA LYS A 285 16.52 -1.93 3.73
C LYS A 285 15.21 -1.72 4.48
N ASN A 286 15.32 -1.14 5.67
CA ASN A 286 14.48 -0.17 6.41
C ASN A 286 15.36 0.22 7.64
N PHE A 287 16.09 1.35 7.71
CA PHE A 287 15.63 2.74 7.88
C PHE A 287 14.14 2.92 8.16
#